data_AF-A0A924FQR2-F1
#
_entry.id   AF-A0A924FQR2-F1
#
_cell.length_a   1.000
_cell.length_b   1.000
_cell.length_c   1.000
_cell.angle_alpha   90.00
_cell.angle_beta   90.00
_cell.angle_gamma   90.00
#
_symmetry.space_group_name_H-M   'P 1'
#
loop_
_entity.id
_entity.type
_entity.pdbx_description
1 polymer ?
#
loop_
_entity_poly.entity_id
_entity_poly.type
_entity_poly.pdbx_seq_one_letter_code
_entity_poly.pdbx_strand_id
1 'polypeptide(L)' 'GGFESLVIPFDCATYRSVTTWAPGGPALRLHIGLESVDDLKADLARGFAALNAA' A
#
# COMPACT_ATOMS: atom_id res chain seq x y z
N GLY A 1 -12.05 -7.13 -4.04
CA GLY A 1 -13.11 -6.18 -4.42
C GLY A 1 -14.28 -6.28 -3.49
N GLY A 2 -14.08 -6.02 -2.19
CA GLY A 2 -15.14 -6.00 -1.18
C GLY A 2 -15.53 -4.57 -0.79
N PHE A 3 -16.43 -4.44 0.19
CA PHE A 3 -16.80 -3.15 0.77
C PHE A 3 -15.66 -2.57 1.60
N GLU A 4 -14.93 -3.42 2.32
CA GLU A 4 -13.85 -3.03 3.21
C GLU A 4 -12.52 -2.82 2.45
N SER A 5 -11.78 -1.80 2.90
CA SER A 5 -10.41 -1.56 2.49
C SER A 5 -9.47 -2.64 3.02
N LEU A 6 -8.56 -3.10 2.16
CA LEU A 6 -7.54 -4.11 2.50
C LEU A 6 -6.16 -3.64 2.07
N VAL A 7 -5.13 -4.00 2.83
CA VAL A 7 -3.73 -3.77 2.47
C VAL A 7 -2.92 -5.04 2.70
N ILE A 8 -2.04 -5.39 1.75
CA ILE A 8 -1.08 -6.49 1.91
C ILE A 8 0.33 -6.07 1.47
N PRO A 9 1.38 -6.57 2.14
CA PRO A 9 2.73 -6.50 1.60
C PRO A 9 2.87 -7.45 0.40
N PHE A 10 3.68 -7.06 -0.58
CA PHE A 10 4.05 -7.93 -1.70
C PHE A 10 5.43 -7.56 -2.25
N ASP A 11 6.07 -8.51 -2.93
CA ASP A 11 7.33 -8.29 -3.64
C ASP A 11 7.14 -8.47 -5.14
N CYS A 12 7.18 -7.36 -5.87
CA CYS A 12 7.03 -7.36 -7.32
C CYS A 12 8.31 -7.68 -8.08
N ALA A 13 9.48 -7.67 -7.43
CA ALA A 13 10.74 -8.00 -8.08
C ALA A 13 10.75 -9.45 -8.60
N THR A 14 9.95 -10.32 -7.99
CA THR A 14 9.83 -11.74 -8.34
C THR A 14 9.13 -12.00 -9.68
N TYR A 15 8.24 -11.11 -10.14
CA TYR A 15 7.41 -11.34 -11.33
C TYR A 15 7.39 -10.18 -12.33
N ARG A 16 8.06 -9.06 -12.04
CA ARG A 16 8.22 -7.95 -12.98
C ARG A 16 9.32 -8.29 -14.00
N SER A 17 8.94 -8.53 -15.25
CA SER A 17 9.84 -9.08 -16.28
C SER A 17 10.46 -8.06 -17.24
N VAL A 18 9.83 -6.90 -17.44
CA VAL A 18 10.27 -5.91 -18.47
C VAL A 18 11.22 -4.86 -17.93
N THR A 19 11.06 -4.49 -16.65
CA THR A 19 11.82 -3.42 -16.01
C THR A 19 12.24 -3.83 -14.61
N THR A 20 13.41 -3.38 -14.18
CA THR A 20 13.88 -3.62 -12.82
C THR A 20 13.06 -2.79 -11.82
N TRP A 21 12.64 -3.43 -10.72
CA TRP A 21 12.13 -2.71 -9.56
C TRP A 21 13.29 -2.05 -8.82
N ALA A 22 13.55 -0.78 -9.14
CA ALA A 22 14.65 0.01 -8.59
C ALA A 22 14.33 0.93 -7.38
N PRO A 23 13.10 0.98 -6.82
CA PRO A 23 12.91 1.54 -5.47
C PRO A 23 13.55 0.68 -4.37
N GLY A 24 13.73 -0.62 -4.62
CA GLY A 24 14.12 -1.59 -3.61
C GLY A 24 12.97 -1.90 -2.62
N GLY A 25 13.20 -2.88 -1.74
CA GLY A 25 12.28 -3.21 -0.66
C GLY A 25 10.90 -3.76 -1.08
N PRO A 26 10.03 -4.07 -0.09
CA PRO A 26 8.67 -4.53 -0.33
C PRO A 26 7.76 -3.38 -0.81
N ALA A 27 6.66 -3.75 -1.48
CA ALA A 27 5.59 -2.83 -1.85
C ALA A 27 4.30 -3.15 -1.07
N LEU A 28 3.38 -2.18 -1.01
CA LEU A 28 2.05 -2.35 -0.43
C LEU A 28 0.99 -2.34 -1.54
N ARG A 29 0.11 -3.34 -1.56
CA ARG A 29 -1.06 -3.39 -2.46
C ARG A 29 -2.29 -2.98 -1.69
N LEU A 30 -2.88 -1.86 -2.08
CA LEU A 30 -4.11 -1.35 -1.49
C LEU A 30 -5.30 -1.75 -2.35
N HIS A 31 -6.28 -2.37 -1.72
CA HIS A 31 -7.63 -2.53 -2.27
C HIS A 31 -8.53 -1.51 -1.56
N ILE A 32 -8.87 -0.42 -2.24
CA ILE A 32 -9.68 0.65 -1.66
C ILE A 32 -11.15 0.23 -1.63
N GLY A 33 -11.74 0.29 -0.44
CA GLY A 33 -13.16 0.01 -0.17
C GLY A 33 -14.05 1.22 -0.45
N LEU A 34 -15.23 1.22 0.18
CA LEU A 34 -16.26 2.25 0.02
C LEU A 34 -16.45 3.14 1.27
N GLU A 35 -15.46 3.17 2.16
CA GLU A 35 -15.46 4.05 3.32
C GLU A 35 -15.34 5.54 2.92
N SER A 36 -15.54 6.44 3.90
CA SER A 36 -15.30 7.86 3.71
C SER A 36 -13.87 8.11 3.21
N VAL A 37 -13.76 8.90 2.15
CA VAL A 37 -12.45 9.27 1.57
C VAL A 37 -11.58 10.01 2.58
N ASP A 38 -12.18 10.82 3.45
CA ASP A 38 -11.43 11.57 4.46
C ASP A 38 -10.88 10.65 5.56
N ASP A 39 -11.63 9.60 5.94
CA ASP A 39 -11.17 8.61 6.90
C ASP A 39 -10.02 7.78 6.31
N LEU A 40 -10.13 7.37 5.03
CA LEU A 40 -9.08 6.64 4.33
C LEU A 40 -7.78 7.46 4.23
N LYS A 41 -7.88 8.75 3.91
CA LYS A 41 -6.72 9.65 3.88
C LYS A 41 -6.09 9.80 5.26
N ALA A 42 -6.90 10.00 6.29
CA ALA A 42 -6.42 10.13 7.65
C ALA A 42 -5.71 8.85 8.13
N ASP A 43 -6.24 7.68 7.79
CA ASP A 43 -5.64 6.40 8.15
C ASP A 43 -4.29 6.16 7.46
N LEU A 44 -4.22 6.37 6.14
CA LEU A 44 -2.97 6.26 5.40
C LEU A 44 -1.92 7.27 5.87
N ALA A 45 -2.31 8.50 6.19
CA ALA A 45 -1.40 9.51 6.72
C ALA A 45 -0.79 9.06 8.06
N ARG A 46 -1.60 8.50 8.98
CA ARG A 46 -1.10 7.92 10.24
C ARG A 46 -0.15 6.75 9.99
N GLY A 47 -0.50 5.84 9.08
CA GLY A 47 0.34 4.69 8.73
C GLY A 47 1.70 5.10 8.20
N PHE A 48 1.76 6.06 7.26
CA PHE A 48 3.03 6.56 6.72
C PHE A 48 3.84 7.37 7.74
N ALA A 49 3.19 8.12 8.64
CA ALA A 49 3.88 8.79 9.73
C ALA A 49 4.57 7.79 10.67
N ALA A 50 3.89 6.69 11.02
CA ALA A 50 4.48 5.62 11.83
C ALA A 50 5.64 4.92 11.10
N LEU A 51 5.49 4.64 9.80
CA LEU A 51 6.56 4.04 8.99
C LEU A 51 7.82 4.92 8.94
N ASN A 52 7.67 6.23 8.80
CA ASN A 52 8.80 7.16 8.72
C ASN A 52 9.50 7.41 10.07
N ALA A 53 8.85 7.04 11.18
CA ALA A 53 9.40 7.19 12.53
C ALA A 53 10.12 5.92 13.03
N ALA A 54 10.01 4.81 12.30
CA ALA A 54 10.64 3.52 12.61
C ALA A 54 12.05 3.43 12.03
#